data_AF-A0A922LBF3-F1
#
_entry.id   AF-A0A922LBF3-F1
#
_cell.length_a   1.000
_cell.length_b   1.000
_cell.length_c   1.000
_cell.angle_alpha   90.00
_cell.angle_beta   90.00
_cell.angle_gamma   90.00
#
_symmetry.space_group_name_H-M   'P 1'
#
loop_
_entity.id
_entity.type
_entity.pdbx_description
1 polymer ?
#
loop_
_entity_poly.entity_id
_entity_poly.type
_entity_poly.pdbx_seq_one_letter_code
_entity_poly.pdbx_strand_id
1 'polypeptide(L)'
;MFKTLLKLTINNSLWIKNHSKTIINPLLSIRTLTFSAEHDELRKTCNRIIEKDVNPFVDEWEARGMFPAHEVFKKFANAGLFGITRDPEYNGQGLDYSFSVAFFEELANINCGGIPTALMVHTDMALPALVNYGSDELKREFLAPSLTGDYVACVGVSEPSGGSDVAALRSNARRDGDDLIINGSKMWITNGAQADWMCMLVNTSHGPVHKNKSLVCVPLKSPGVTVAKKINKIGLRCSDTAEIYFDNVRVPYRNIIGEEGLGFMYQMLQFQDERICASISTTSGMFRAIQETIDYCRQRMTFDQPLINNQYIHFRLAELQSEVECLKSLNYRAVDEMMNGENVTYLASIAKLKAGRLSREVIDSCLQYYGGMGFTEDLLIGRAYRDNRAMSIAGGTDEIMLGIICNLMVSNNNFNKNYHYHPKNNNIMDRNNLHEQMIQYGHHANKHEFDRLKNPLKSTFIHGPSSIRQSNYGGHPLEQMEKTRLAREEYRDLQILRSVQGIQAPLRQLSERKAASNVGRLPFLRSSNLMSDVLMGHDELIMPENIFDQPNEYCEVNLPPHMVMERKLNIL
;
A
#
# COMPACT_ATOMS: atom_id res chain seq x y z
N MET A 1 24.25 45.51 50.94
CA MET A 1 23.95 44.13 50.49
C MET A 1 23.03 44.08 49.27
N PHE A 2 21.84 44.70 49.24
CA PHE A 2 20.89 44.55 48.12
C PHE A 2 21.43 44.95 46.72
N LYS A 3 22.30 45.98 46.62
CA LYS A 3 22.94 46.36 45.35
C LYS A 3 24.00 45.38 44.82
N THR A 4 24.47 44.43 45.64
CA THR A 4 25.50 43.45 45.23
C THR A 4 24.88 42.19 44.61
N LEU A 5 23.74 41.72 45.15
CA LEU A 5 22.99 40.60 44.56
C LEU A 5 22.43 40.95 43.16
N LEU A 6 21.96 42.17 42.95
CA LEU A 6 21.39 42.57 41.66
C LEU A 6 22.42 42.56 40.51
N LYS A 7 23.69 42.86 40.79
CA LYS A 7 24.78 42.77 39.79
C LYS A 7 25.17 41.34 39.41
N LEU A 8 25.09 40.38 40.35
CA LEU A 8 25.35 38.97 40.06
C LEU A 8 24.24 38.36 39.18
N THR A 9 22.98 38.75 39.40
CA THR A 9 21.85 38.28 38.57
C THR A 9 21.94 38.82 37.13
N ILE A 10 22.30 40.09 36.96
CA ILE A 10 22.39 40.74 35.64
C ILE A 10 23.60 40.22 34.84
N ASN A 11 24.77 40.00 35.46
CA ASN A 11 25.93 39.46 34.72
C ASN A 11 25.72 38.01 34.24
N ASN A 12 25.03 37.15 35.00
CA ASN A 12 24.66 35.81 34.50
C ASN A 12 23.69 35.88 33.32
N SER A 13 22.78 36.87 33.28
CA SER A 13 21.86 37.07 32.15
C SER A 13 22.55 37.52 30.85
N LEU A 14 23.74 38.14 30.95
CA LEU A 14 24.57 38.53 29.81
C LEU A 14 25.56 37.45 29.37
N TRP A 15 25.98 36.56 30.27
CA TRP A 15 26.81 35.40 29.90
C TRP A 15 25.99 34.32 29.14
N ILE A 16 24.73 34.11 29.54
CA ILE A 16 23.80 33.17 28.87
C ILE A 16 23.36 33.66 27.48
N LYS A 17 23.34 34.98 27.24
CA LYS A 17 22.89 35.58 25.96
C LYS A 17 23.91 35.51 24.81
N ASN A 18 25.15 35.08 25.04
CA ASN A 18 26.18 34.98 23.99
C ASN A 18 26.78 33.57 23.79
N HIS A 19 26.34 32.56 24.55
CA HIS A 19 26.78 31.16 24.38
C HIS A 19 25.66 30.18 24.04
N SER A 20 24.43 30.66 23.86
CA SER A 20 23.36 29.92 23.18
C SER A 20 23.47 29.98 21.64
N LYS A 21 24.70 29.93 21.12
CA LYS A 21 24.93 29.12 19.91
C LYS A 21 24.72 27.67 20.32
N THR A 22 23.46 27.27 20.40
CA THR A 22 23.07 25.87 20.37
C THR A 22 23.83 25.27 19.19
N ILE A 23 24.70 24.30 19.46
CA ILE A 23 25.20 23.42 18.40
C ILE A 23 24.02 22.53 18.02
N ILE A 24 23.08 23.12 17.30
CA ILE A 24 22.16 22.39 16.45
C ILE A 24 23.09 21.75 15.44
N ASN A 25 23.38 20.47 15.65
CA ASN A 25 24.04 19.67 14.63
C ASN A 25 23.22 19.85 13.36
N PRO A 26 23.77 20.40 12.25
CA PRO A 26 23.02 20.56 11.01
C PRO A 26 22.66 19.21 10.35
N LEU A 27 23.07 18.10 11.01
CA LEU A 27 22.82 16.70 10.70
C LEU A 27 21.67 16.09 11.55
N LEU A 28 20.98 16.89 12.39
CA LEU A 28 19.87 16.43 13.24
C LEU A 28 18.57 17.22 13.08
N SER A 29 18.51 18.18 12.16
CA SER A 29 17.21 18.54 11.58
C SER A 29 16.76 17.35 10.73
N ILE A 30 15.68 16.68 11.09
CA ILE A 30 14.88 15.95 10.10
C ILE A 30 14.42 17.01 9.11
N ARG A 31 15.05 17.06 7.93
CA ARG A 31 14.67 18.02 6.88
C ARG A 31 13.32 17.58 6.36
N THR A 32 12.27 18.25 6.84
CA THR A 32 10.94 18.08 6.27
C THR A 32 11.00 18.66 4.86
N LEU A 33 10.49 17.92 3.87
CA LEU A 33 10.47 18.36 2.49
C LEU A 33 9.77 19.73 2.38
N THR A 34 10.50 20.77 1.96
CA THR A 34 9.97 22.14 1.82
C THR A 34 9.74 22.45 0.35
N PHE A 35 8.48 22.70 -0.02
CA PHE A 35 8.14 23.13 -1.38
C PHE A 35 8.43 24.62 -1.60
N SER A 36 8.90 24.95 -2.80
CA SER A 36 9.12 26.30 -3.29
C SER A 36 7.93 26.78 -4.15
N ALA A 37 7.90 28.06 -4.50
CA ALA A 37 6.89 28.59 -5.45
C ALA A 37 6.90 27.86 -6.81
N GLU A 38 8.04 27.30 -7.23
CA GLU A 38 8.15 26.51 -8.48
C GLU A 38 7.41 25.17 -8.37
N HIS A 39 7.41 24.56 -7.18
CA HIS A 39 6.60 23.37 -6.92
C HIS A 39 5.10 23.69 -6.97
N ASP A 40 4.69 24.86 -6.45
CA ASP A 40 3.31 25.31 -6.51
C ASP A 40 2.86 25.59 -7.95
N GLU A 41 3.73 26.13 -8.81
CA GLU A 41 3.43 26.30 -10.25
C GLU A 41 3.35 24.95 -11.00
N LEU A 42 4.18 23.97 -10.64
CA LEU A 42 4.06 22.60 -11.16
C LEU A 42 2.71 21.98 -10.76
N ARG A 43 2.33 22.08 -9.48
CA ARG A 43 1.01 21.62 -8.98
C ARG A 43 -0.14 22.30 -9.70
N LYS A 44 -0.14 23.64 -9.81
CA LYS A 44 -1.18 24.39 -10.56
C LYS A 44 -1.26 23.95 -12.03
N THR A 45 -0.14 23.60 -12.65
CA THR A 45 -0.09 23.13 -14.03
C THR A 45 -0.68 21.72 -14.16
N CYS A 46 -0.29 20.80 -13.28
CA CYS A 46 -0.86 19.46 -13.21
C CYS A 46 -2.36 19.49 -12.91
N ASN A 47 -2.80 20.24 -11.89
CA ASN A 47 -4.21 20.39 -11.52
C ASN A 47 -5.08 20.94 -12.67
N ARG A 48 -4.56 21.89 -13.44
CA ARG A 48 -5.27 22.44 -14.62
C ARG A 48 -5.56 21.37 -15.67
N ILE A 49 -4.65 20.42 -15.86
CA ILE A 49 -4.85 19.27 -16.75
C ILE A 49 -5.86 18.30 -16.11
N ILE A 50 -5.73 18.02 -14.81
CA ILE A 50 -6.67 17.15 -14.09
C ILE A 50 -8.11 17.67 -14.23
N GLU A 51 -8.37 18.94 -13.88
CA GLU A 51 -9.71 19.51 -13.87
C GLU A 51 -10.32 19.73 -15.26
N LYS A 52 -9.51 20.09 -16.26
CA LYS A 52 -10.02 20.40 -17.61
C LYS A 52 -10.07 19.18 -18.51
N ASP A 53 -9.08 18.30 -18.40
CA ASP A 53 -8.72 17.33 -19.43
C ASP A 53 -8.81 15.87 -18.96
N VAL A 54 -9.05 15.62 -17.68
CA VAL A 54 -9.16 14.29 -17.06
C VAL A 54 -10.50 14.11 -16.34
N ASN A 55 -10.74 14.84 -15.24
CA ASN A 55 -11.88 14.68 -14.34
C ASN A 55 -13.26 14.72 -15.03
N PRO A 56 -13.52 15.59 -16.04
CA PRO A 56 -14.79 15.61 -16.76
C PRO A 56 -15.14 14.33 -17.53
N PHE A 57 -14.17 13.43 -17.76
CA PHE A 57 -14.32 12.21 -18.55
C PHE A 57 -14.17 10.93 -17.73
N VAL A 58 -13.81 11.01 -16.44
CA VAL A 58 -13.47 9.85 -15.62
C VAL A 58 -14.63 8.85 -15.52
N ASP A 59 -15.86 9.32 -15.36
CA ASP A 59 -17.03 8.43 -15.21
C ASP A 59 -17.31 7.62 -16.50
N GLU A 60 -17.15 8.24 -17.67
CA GLU A 60 -17.22 7.56 -18.97
C GLU A 60 -16.12 6.49 -19.09
N TRP A 61 -14.89 6.84 -18.72
CA TRP A 61 -13.75 5.95 -18.80
C TRP A 61 -13.80 4.80 -17.78
N GLU A 62 -14.36 5.02 -16.58
CA GLU A 62 -14.60 3.98 -15.58
C GLU A 62 -15.74 3.03 -15.99
N ALA A 63 -16.81 3.55 -16.61
CA ALA A 63 -17.90 2.76 -17.17
C ALA A 63 -17.44 1.89 -18.35
N ARG A 64 -16.68 2.47 -19.29
CA ARG A 64 -15.99 1.75 -20.38
C ARG A 64 -14.88 0.82 -19.87
N GLY A 65 -14.38 1.09 -18.66
CA GLY A 65 -13.16 0.52 -18.10
C GLY A 65 -11.91 0.84 -18.95
N MET A 66 -11.90 1.93 -19.71
CA MET A 66 -10.76 2.32 -20.55
C MET A 66 -10.71 3.85 -20.70
N PHE A 67 -9.58 4.46 -20.36
CA PHE A 67 -9.23 5.81 -20.78
C PHE A 67 -8.23 5.77 -21.97
N PRO A 68 -8.22 6.78 -22.87
CA PRO A 68 -7.31 6.81 -24.01
C PRO A 68 -5.88 7.16 -23.55
N ALA A 69 -5.02 6.15 -23.39
CA ALA A 69 -3.72 6.33 -22.74
C ALA A 69 -2.84 7.36 -23.46
N HIS A 70 -2.64 7.22 -24.78
CA HIS A 70 -1.83 8.15 -25.57
C HIS A 70 -2.31 9.60 -25.46
N GLU A 71 -3.62 9.84 -25.57
CA GLU A 71 -4.16 11.21 -25.51
C GLU A 71 -3.95 11.84 -24.13
N VAL A 72 -4.26 11.12 -23.06
CA VAL A 72 -4.07 11.63 -21.69
C VAL A 72 -2.58 11.82 -21.41
N PHE A 73 -1.74 10.84 -21.73
CA PHE A 73 -0.29 10.89 -21.48
C PHE A 73 0.35 12.05 -22.25
N LYS A 74 -0.04 12.28 -23.50
CA LYS A 74 0.45 13.41 -24.30
C LYS A 74 0.16 14.76 -23.63
N LYS A 75 -0.99 14.93 -22.95
CA LYS A 75 -1.31 16.17 -22.22
C LYS A 75 -0.38 16.41 -21.02
N PHE A 76 -0.11 15.38 -20.22
CA PHE A 76 0.84 15.46 -19.10
C PHE A 76 2.28 15.68 -19.59
N ALA A 77 2.70 14.96 -20.64
CA ALA A 77 4.01 15.07 -21.25
C ALA A 77 4.27 16.45 -21.89
N ASN A 78 3.29 17.02 -22.58
CA ASN A 78 3.37 18.39 -23.15
C ASN A 78 3.56 19.48 -22.07
N ALA A 79 3.20 19.21 -20.82
CA ALA A 79 3.46 20.06 -19.66
C ALA A 79 4.77 19.71 -18.91
N GLY A 80 5.60 18.83 -19.48
CA GLY A 80 6.88 18.39 -18.92
C GLY A 80 6.77 17.38 -17.77
N LEU A 81 5.55 16.97 -17.37
CA LEU A 81 5.31 16.25 -16.11
C LEU A 81 5.87 14.81 -16.09
N PHE A 82 6.24 14.25 -17.25
CA PHE A 82 6.95 12.97 -17.32
C PHE A 82 8.47 13.12 -17.20
N GLY A 83 9.00 14.28 -17.60
CA GLY A 83 10.43 14.57 -17.68
C GLY A 83 11.04 15.16 -16.40
N ILE A 84 10.26 15.37 -15.32
CA ILE A 84 10.63 16.16 -14.12
C ILE A 84 12.08 15.91 -13.66
N THR A 85 12.39 14.67 -13.24
CA THR A 85 13.73 14.29 -12.74
C THR A 85 14.66 13.72 -13.80
N ARG A 86 14.26 13.82 -15.07
CA ARG A 86 14.93 13.15 -16.19
C ARG A 86 15.95 14.11 -16.82
N ASP A 87 16.94 13.53 -17.49
CA ASP A 87 18.03 14.27 -18.12
C ASP A 87 17.51 15.14 -19.30
N PRO A 88 17.82 16.45 -19.35
CA PRO A 88 17.45 17.34 -20.45
C PRO A 88 17.88 16.87 -21.85
N GLU A 89 18.94 16.07 -22.01
CA GLU A 89 19.32 15.51 -23.32
C GLU A 89 18.19 14.65 -23.93
N TYR A 90 17.37 14.02 -23.08
CA TYR A 90 16.31 13.10 -23.49
C TYR A 90 14.90 13.69 -23.32
N ASN A 91 14.77 15.03 -23.36
CA ASN A 91 13.54 15.80 -23.08
C ASN A 91 13.10 15.81 -21.60
N GLY A 92 14.05 15.67 -20.66
CA GLY A 92 13.81 15.88 -19.24
C GLY A 92 13.92 17.36 -18.80
N GLN A 93 13.67 17.61 -17.51
CA GLN A 93 13.80 18.93 -16.89
C GLN A 93 15.01 19.06 -15.93
N GLY A 94 15.63 17.94 -15.54
CA GLY A 94 16.78 17.92 -14.63
C GLY A 94 16.50 18.40 -13.20
N LEU A 95 15.23 18.39 -12.77
CA LEU A 95 14.82 18.80 -11.41
C LEU A 95 15.10 17.69 -10.39
N ASP A 96 15.15 18.05 -9.11
CA ASP A 96 15.27 17.05 -8.03
C ASP A 96 13.94 16.32 -7.77
N TYR A 97 14.00 15.25 -6.98
CA TYR A 97 12.85 14.36 -6.75
C TYR A 97 11.73 15.01 -5.93
N SER A 98 11.95 16.15 -5.26
CA SER A 98 10.90 16.84 -4.51
C SER A 98 9.83 17.44 -5.43
N PHE A 99 10.16 17.75 -6.69
CA PHE A 99 9.20 18.07 -7.74
C PHE A 99 8.35 16.86 -8.17
N SER A 100 8.92 15.65 -8.20
CA SER A 100 8.15 14.41 -8.42
C SER A 100 7.19 14.13 -7.26
N VAL A 101 7.58 14.41 -6.01
CA VAL A 101 6.65 14.34 -4.86
C VAL A 101 5.46 15.27 -5.09
N ALA A 102 5.71 16.53 -5.48
CA ALA A 102 4.64 17.49 -5.76
C ALA A 102 3.70 17.01 -6.89
N PHE A 103 4.23 16.37 -7.92
CA PHE A 103 3.43 15.72 -8.96
C PHE A 103 2.58 14.56 -8.41
N PHE A 104 3.16 13.61 -7.67
CA PHE A 104 2.42 12.44 -7.15
C PHE A 104 1.34 12.80 -6.12
N GLU A 105 1.57 13.85 -5.31
CA GLU A 105 0.54 14.38 -4.42
C GLU A 105 -0.62 14.99 -5.21
N GLU A 106 -0.34 15.74 -6.28
CA GLU A 106 -1.36 16.39 -7.12
C GLU A 106 -2.21 15.37 -7.89
N LEU A 107 -1.64 14.22 -8.26
CA LEU A 107 -2.37 13.10 -8.88
C LEU A 107 -3.57 12.59 -8.05
N ALA A 108 -3.61 12.84 -6.73
CA ALA A 108 -4.76 12.52 -5.88
C ALA A 108 -6.02 13.34 -6.20
N ASN A 109 -5.90 14.44 -6.95
CA ASN A 109 -7.04 15.23 -7.42
C ASN A 109 -7.76 14.57 -8.62
N ILE A 110 -7.26 13.47 -9.17
CA ILE A 110 -7.99 12.68 -10.17
C ILE A 110 -9.11 11.86 -9.51
N ASN A 111 -10.32 11.91 -10.06
CA ASN A 111 -11.53 11.28 -9.52
C ASN A 111 -11.63 9.75 -9.74
N CYS A 112 -10.49 9.06 -9.84
CA CYS A 112 -10.35 7.59 -9.85
C CYS A 112 -8.90 7.19 -9.52
N GLY A 113 -8.67 5.94 -9.07
CA GLY A 113 -7.32 5.42 -8.87
C GLY A 113 -6.64 4.92 -10.14
N GLY A 114 -7.40 4.64 -11.22
CA GLY A 114 -6.88 4.01 -12.42
C GLY A 114 -5.85 4.87 -13.17
N ILE A 115 -6.22 6.09 -13.55
CA ILE A 115 -5.35 7.02 -14.31
C ILE A 115 -4.06 7.37 -13.54
N PRO A 116 -4.08 7.78 -12.26
CA PRO A 116 -2.83 8.06 -11.55
C PRO A 116 -1.93 6.82 -11.42
N THR A 117 -2.50 5.62 -11.27
CA THR A 117 -1.74 4.37 -11.33
C THR A 117 -1.06 4.19 -12.69
N ALA A 118 -1.78 4.41 -13.79
CA ALA A 118 -1.25 4.29 -15.15
C ALA A 118 -0.11 5.29 -15.44
N LEU A 119 -0.25 6.54 -14.97
CA LEU A 119 0.77 7.58 -15.09
C LEU A 119 2.04 7.21 -14.29
N MET A 120 1.91 6.79 -13.03
CA MET A 120 3.06 6.34 -12.22
C MET A 120 3.72 5.07 -12.77
N VAL A 121 2.94 4.12 -13.30
CA VAL A 121 3.47 2.93 -13.99
C VAL A 121 4.34 3.34 -15.17
N HIS A 122 3.93 4.36 -15.91
CA HIS A 122 4.73 4.91 -17.00
C HIS A 122 6.01 5.58 -16.47
N THR A 123 5.88 6.62 -15.64
CA THR A 123 7.01 7.48 -15.27
C THR A 123 8.01 6.82 -14.34
N ASP A 124 7.56 6.02 -13.37
CA ASP A 124 8.37 5.55 -12.23
C ASP A 124 8.34 4.03 -12.02
N MET A 125 7.78 3.27 -12.98
CA MET A 125 7.88 1.80 -12.99
C MET A 125 8.35 1.23 -14.33
N ALA A 126 8.07 1.86 -15.48
CA ALA A 126 8.57 1.39 -16.78
C ALA A 126 9.94 1.99 -17.14
N LEU A 127 10.16 3.26 -16.79
CA LEU A 127 11.33 4.04 -17.23
C LEU A 127 12.58 4.01 -16.32
N PRO A 128 12.55 3.86 -14.98
CA PRO A 128 13.74 4.11 -14.16
C PRO A 128 14.97 3.28 -14.50
N ALA A 129 14.81 1.98 -14.82
CA ALA A 129 15.93 1.16 -15.26
C ALA A 129 16.58 1.67 -16.57
N LEU A 130 15.76 2.13 -17.53
CA LEU A 130 16.24 2.70 -18.80
C LEU A 130 16.93 4.06 -18.59
N VAL A 131 16.41 4.89 -17.68
CA VAL A 131 17.04 6.17 -17.28
C VAL A 131 18.44 5.92 -16.69
N ASN A 132 18.54 4.98 -15.74
CA ASN A 132 19.76 4.76 -14.96
C ASN A 132 20.82 3.91 -15.69
N TYR A 133 20.41 2.94 -16.52
CA TYR A 133 21.30 1.91 -17.08
C TYR A 133 21.19 1.73 -18.61
N GLY A 134 20.26 2.42 -19.29
CA GLY A 134 20.15 2.38 -20.74
C GLY A 134 21.34 3.04 -21.45
N SER A 135 21.69 2.51 -22.62
CA SER A 135 22.60 3.21 -23.55
C SER A 135 21.92 4.43 -24.17
N ASP A 136 22.71 5.34 -24.74
CA ASP A 136 22.19 6.55 -25.39
C ASP A 136 21.25 6.21 -26.56
N GLU A 137 21.53 5.14 -27.29
CA GLU A 137 20.65 4.65 -28.37
C GLU A 137 19.28 4.22 -27.82
N LEU A 138 19.24 3.43 -26.75
CA LEU A 138 17.96 3.02 -26.13
C LEU A 138 17.22 4.19 -25.49
N LYS A 139 17.95 5.17 -24.93
CA LYS A 139 17.32 6.38 -24.40
C LYS A 139 16.73 7.24 -25.52
N ARG A 140 17.37 7.36 -26.68
CA ARG A 140 16.79 8.04 -27.85
C ARG A 140 15.64 7.25 -28.49
N GLU A 141 15.73 5.92 -28.54
CA GLU A 141 14.71 5.04 -29.16
C GLU A 141 13.45 4.86 -28.31
N PHE A 142 13.59 4.77 -26.98
CA PHE A 142 12.48 4.43 -26.07
C PHE A 142 12.20 5.47 -24.98
N LEU A 143 13.22 6.06 -24.34
CA LEU A 143 13.01 7.01 -23.23
C LEU A 143 12.46 8.34 -23.75
N ALA A 144 13.14 8.99 -24.70
CA ALA A 144 12.76 10.31 -25.20
C ALA A 144 11.33 10.36 -25.77
N PRO A 145 10.85 9.38 -26.58
CA PRO A 145 9.45 9.33 -27.03
C PRO A 145 8.44 9.03 -25.91
N SER A 146 8.88 8.35 -24.84
CA SER A 146 8.04 8.14 -23.66
C SER A 146 7.88 9.45 -22.88
N LEU A 147 8.97 10.20 -22.69
CA LEU A 147 8.93 11.50 -21.98
C LEU A 147 8.13 12.58 -22.73
N THR A 148 8.06 12.51 -24.06
CA THR A 148 7.17 13.35 -24.87
C THR A 148 5.74 12.81 -24.98
N GLY A 149 5.42 11.67 -24.37
CA GLY A 149 4.09 11.04 -24.41
C GLY A 149 3.68 10.51 -25.79
N ASP A 150 4.63 10.34 -26.71
CA ASP A 150 4.41 9.70 -28.00
C ASP A 150 4.35 8.18 -27.88
N TYR A 151 5.08 7.61 -26.90
CA TYR A 151 4.99 6.20 -26.51
C TYR A 151 4.33 6.03 -25.14
N VAL A 152 3.39 5.10 -25.06
CA VAL A 152 2.93 4.54 -23.78
C VAL A 152 3.84 3.37 -23.41
N ALA A 153 4.30 3.33 -22.16
CA ALA A 153 5.20 2.28 -21.66
C ALA A 153 4.54 1.48 -20.52
N CYS A 154 4.91 0.19 -20.43
CA CYS A 154 4.51 -0.72 -19.35
C CYS A 154 5.71 -1.49 -18.79
N VAL A 155 5.55 -2.10 -17.62
CA VAL A 155 6.58 -2.91 -16.96
C VAL A 155 6.18 -4.39 -16.92
N GLY A 156 7.08 -5.26 -17.38
CA GLY A 156 6.83 -6.67 -17.67
C GLY A 156 7.54 -7.62 -16.72
N VAL A 157 7.11 -7.69 -15.46
CA VAL A 157 7.75 -8.55 -14.44
C VAL A 157 6.94 -9.82 -14.18
N SER A 158 5.75 -9.67 -13.60
CA SER A 158 4.95 -10.77 -13.06
C SER A 158 4.45 -11.74 -14.12
N GLU A 159 4.30 -13.00 -13.72
CA GLU A 159 3.87 -14.12 -14.57
C GLU A 159 2.85 -15.00 -13.84
N PRO A 160 2.10 -15.86 -14.55
CA PRO A 160 1.26 -16.88 -13.91
C PRO A 160 2.02 -17.82 -12.96
N SER A 161 3.33 -17.99 -13.16
CA SER A 161 4.20 -18.78 -12.28
C SER A 161 4.81 -18.01 -11.11
N GLY A 162 4.67 -16.68 -11.04
CA GLY A 162 5.31 -15.86 -10.02
C GLY A 162 4.89 -14.40 -10.07
N GLY A 163 4.18 -13.95 -9.02
CA GLY A 163 3.99 -12.54 -8.69
C GLY A 163 4.96 -12.12 -7.59
N SER A 164 4.72 -12.60 -6.36
CA SER A 164 5.59 -12.34 -5.21
C SER A 164 6.99 -12.97 -5.35
N ASP A 165 7.08 -14.17 -5.92
CA ASP A 165 8.37 -14.81 -6.25
C ASP A 165 8.80 -14.42 -7.68
N VAL A 166 9.33 -13.21 -7.80
CA VAL A 166 9.86 -12.66 -9.07
C VAL A 166 11.05 -13.49 -9.59
N ALA A 167 11.81 -14.15 -8.71
CA ALA A 167 12.97 -14.95 -9.12
C ALA A 167 12.55 -16.21 -9.92
N ALA A 168 11.34 -16.72 -9.67
CA ALA A 168 10.75 -17.90 -10.32
C ALA A 168 10.05 -17.63 -11.68
N LEU A 169 10.16 -16.41 -12.25
CA LEU A 169 9.65 -16.12 -13.60
C LEU A 169 10.29 -17.05 -14.65
N ARG A 170 9.52 -17.44 -15.67
CA ARG A 170 9.85 -18.46 -16.67
C ARG A 170 10.05 -17.93 -18.07
N SER A 171 9.58 -16.72 -18.40
CA SER A 171 9.87 -16.12 -19.71
C SER A 171 11.38 -16.11 -19.95
N ASN A 172 11.78 -16.45 -21.17
CA ASN A 172 13.17 -16.59 -21.58
C ASN A 172 13.44 -15.85 -22.89
N ALA A 173 14.69 -15.44 -23.07
CA ALA A 173 15.19 -14.79 -24.26
C ALA A 173 16.53 -15.43 -24.63
N ARG A 174 16.59 -16.17 -25.73
CA ARG A 174 17.85 -16.76 -26.24
C ARG A 174 18.47 -15.82 -27.27
N ARG A 175 19.80 -15.71 -27.30
CA ARG A 175 20.50 -15.01 -28.39
C ARG A 175 20.38 -15.77 -29.71
N ASP A 176 20.30 -15.03 -30.81
CA ASP A 176 20.19 -15.54 -32.19
C ASP A 176 20.89 -14.57 -33.15
N GLY A 177 22.22 -14.67 -33.23
CA GLY A 177 23.05 -13.67 -33.91
C GLY A 177 23.08 -12.34 -33.13
N ASP A 178 22.61 -11.27 -33.78
CA ASP A 178 22.50 -9.93 -33.21
C ASP A 178 21.11 -9.64 -32.59
N ASP A 179 20.25 -10.65 -32.53
CA ASP A 179 18.91 -10.59 -31.92
C ASP A 179 18.79 -11.45 -30.65
N LEU A 180 17.70 -11.23 -29.92
CA LEU A 180 17.11 -12.08 -28.91
C LEU A 180 15.77 -12.65 -29.44
N ILE A 181 15.51 -13.93 -29.16
CA ILE A 181 14.23 -14.59 -29.39
C ILE A 181 13.55 -14.84 -28.06
N ILE A 182 12.48 -14.09 -27.81
CA ILE A 182 11.74 -14.07 -26.56
C ILE A 182 10.54 -15.02 -26.63
N ASN A 183 10.40 -15.87 -25.61
CA ASN A 183 9.28 -16.77 -25.43
C ASN A 183 8.77 -16.71 -23.98
N GLY A 184 7.45 -16.66 -23.79
CA GLY A 184 6.84 -16.70 -22.46
C GLY A 184 5.51 -15.95 -22.34
N SER A 185 5.21 -15.51 -21.12
CA SER A 185 3.94 -14.87 -20.77
C SER A 185 4.12 -13.89 -19.62
N LYS A 186 3.50 -12.72 -19.71
CA LYS A 186 3.42 -11.72 -18.65
C LYS A 186 1.97 -11.51 -18.22
N MET A 187 1.77 -11.26 -16.93
CA MET A 187 0.46 -11.19 -16.28
C MET A 187 0.40 -9.99 -15.32
N TRP A 188 -0.78 -9.39 -15.16
CA TRP A 188 -1.01 -8.18 -14.36
C TRP A 188 -0.33 -6.92 -14.90
N ILE A 189 -0.21 -6.80 -16.23
CA ILE A 189 0.57 -5.73 -16.87
C ILE A 189 -0.28 -4.49 -17.08
N THR A 190 -0.17 -3.53 -16.15
CA THR A 190 -0.80 -2.20 -16.28
C THR A 190 -0.26 -1.46 -17.52
N ASN A 191 -1.14 -0.74 -18.22
CA ASN A 191 -0.91 -0.12 -19.54
C ASN A 191 -0.65 -1.13 -20.67
N GLY A 192 -0.58 -2.45 -20.40
CA GLY A 192 -0.13 -3.46 -21.37
C GLY A 192 -1.05 -3.68 -22.58
N ALA A 193 -2.29 -3.19 -22.57
CA ALA A 193 -3.19 -3.22 -23.72
C ALA A 193 -3.07 -1.98 -24.63
N GLN A 194 -2.39 -0.93 -24.16
CA GLN A 194 -2.21 0.33 -24.89
C GLN A 194 -0.72 0.70 -25.11
N ALA A 195 0.21 0.05 -24.41
CA ALA A 195 1.63 0.36 -24.49
C ALA A 195 2.24 0.02 -25.87
N ASP A 196 3.14 0.89 -26.32
CA ASP A 196 3.96 0.69 -27.52
C ASP A 196 5.15 -0.22 -27.24
N TRP A 197 5.66 -0.20 -26.00
CA TRP A 197 6.76 -1.06 -25.56
C TRP A 197 6.67 -1.44 -24.08
N MET A 198 7.42 -2.48 -23.72
CA MET A 198 7.50 -3.05 -22.38
C MET A 198 8.95 -3.07 -21.89
N CYS A 199 9.18 -2.60 -20.67
CA CYS A 199 10.39 -2.91 -19.91
C CYS A 199 10.25 -4.32 -19.31
N MET A 200 10.73 -5.34 -20.02
CA MET A 200 10.47 -6.75 -19.71
C MET A 200 11.63 -7.38 -18.92
N LEU A 201 11.34 -7.98 -17.75
CA LEU A 201 12.30 -8.83 -17.03
C LEU A 201 12.22 -10.27 -17.56
N VAL A 202 13.31 -10.79 -18.08
CA VAL A 202 13.35 -12.08 -18.78
C VAL A 202 14.64 -12.86 -18.46
N ASN A 203 14.58 -14.20 -18.39
CA ASN A 203 15.79 -15.02 -18.25
C ASN A 203 16.58 -15.00 -19.56
N THR A 204 17.82 -14.50 -19.58
CA THR A 204 18.68 -14.53 -20.78
C THR A 204 19.73 -15.64 -20.73
N SER A 205 20.03 -16.18 -19.54
CA SER A 205 21.05 -17.21 -19.36
C SER A 205 20.65 -18.29 -18.36
N HIS A 206 21.48 -19.33 -18.25
CA HIS A 206 21.41 -20.34 -17.20
C HIS A 206 22.35 -19.97 -16.04
N GLY A 207 21.96 -20.28 -14.81
CA GLY A 207 22.78 -20.02 -13.63
C GLY A 207 21.96 -19.65 -12.38
N PRO A 208 22.56 -18.96 -11.40
CA PRO A 208 21.85 -18.49 -10.22
C PRO A 208 20.67 -17.58 -10.58
N VAL A 209 19.50 -17.83 -9.99
CA VAL A 209 18.22 -17.18 -10.38
C VAL A 209 18.18 -15.65 -10.24
N HIS A 210 19.14 -15.06 -9.52
CA HIS A 210 19.30 -13.61 -9.34
C HIS A 210 20.38 -12.98 -10.25
N LYS A 211 21.06 -13.79 -11.09
CA LYS A 211 22.13 -13.38 -12.02
C LYS A 211 21.88 -13.83 -13.47
N ASN A 212 20.73 -14.42 -13.75
CA ASN A 212 20.42 -15.06 -15.04
C ASN A 212 19.35 -14.30 -15.86
N LYS A 213 19.01 -13.07 -15.43
CA LYS A 213 17.90 -12.27 -15.94
C LYS A 213 18.37 -10.90 -16.40
N SER A 214 17.79 -10.42 -17.49
CA SER A 214 18.04 -9.09 -18.04
C SER A 214 16.73 -8.31 -18.15
N LEU A 215 16.81 -6.99 -18.12
CA LEU A 215 15.70 -6.11 -18.53
C LEU A 215 15.86 -5.82 -20.02
N VAL A 216 14.77 -5.86 -20.78
CA VAL A 216 14.79 -5.68 -22.24
C VAL A 216 13.67 -4.73 -22.66
N CYS A 217 13.97 -3.76 -23.53
CA CYS A 217 12.96 -2.94 -24.22
C CYS A 217 12.31 -3.77 -25.33
N VAL A 218 11.07 -4.24 -25.12
CA VAL A 218 10.33 -5.07 -26.08
C VAL A 218 9.20 -4.25 -26.72
N PRO A 219 9.27 -3.89 -28.01
CA PRO A 219 8.15 -3.26 -28.71
C PRO A 219 6.96 -4.23 -28.79
N LEU A 220 5.77 -3.79 -28.37
CA LEU A 220 4.58 -4.64 -28.27
C LEU A 220 3.82 -4.82 -29.59
N LYS A 221 4.23 -4.10 -30.63
CA LYS A 221 3.78 -4.30 -32.03
C LYS A 221 4.67 -5.30 -32.81
N SER A 222 5.68 -5.90 -32.16
CA SER A 222 6.55 -6.90 -32.77
C SER A 222 5.79 -8.19 -33.11
N PRO A 223 6.10 -8.87 -34.24
CA PRO A 223 5.54 -10.18 -34.54
C PRO A 223 5.77 -11.18 -33.41
N GLY A 224 4.73 -11.95 -33.08
CA GLY A 224 4.73 -12.93 -31.98
C GLY A 224 4.25 -12.38 -30.62
N VAL A 225 4.10 -11.06 -30.46
CA VAL A 225 3.48 -10.46 -29.28
C VAL A 225 1.96 -10.57 -29.42
N THR A 226 1.27 -11.05 -28.38
CA THR A 226 -0.20 -11.11 -28.33
C THR A 226 -0.71 -10.60 -27.00
N VAL A 227 -1.42 -9.46 -27.00
CA VAL A 227 -2.23 -9.01 -25.86
C VAL A 227 -3.47 -9.91 -25.80
N ALA A 228 -3.45 -10.92 -24.93
CA ALA A 228 -4.43 -12.00 -24.91
C ALA A 228 -5.81 -11.51 -24.46
N LYS A 229 -5.83 -10.70 -23.39
CA LYS A 229 -7.04 -10.04 -22.88
C LYS A 229 -6.67 -8.90 -21.93
N LYS A 230 -7.54 -7.91 -21.88
CA LYS A 230 -7.67 -6.99 -20.75
C LYS A 230 -8.38 -7.71 -19.61
N ILE A 231 -7.83 -7.61 -18.39
CA ILE A 231 -8.37 -8.23 -17.19
C ILE A 231 -9.50 -7.37 -16.63
N ASN A 232 -10.66 -7.97 -16.38
CA ASN A 232 -11.77 -7.33 -15.68
C ASN A 232 -11.45 -7.27 -14.17
N LYS A 233 -11.26 -6.07 -13.62
CA LYS A 233 -10.83 -5.85 -12.24
C LYS A 233 -11.98 -5.30 -11.38
N ILE A 234 -11.89 -5.54 -10.06
CA ILE A 234 -12.83 -4.96 -9.08
C ILE A 234 -12.71 -3.43 -8.96
N GLY A 235 -11.51 -2.89 -9.15
CA GLY A 235 -11.18 -1.46 -9.07
C GLY A 235 -10.02 -1.14 -10.01
N LEU A 236 -9.62 0.13 -10.06
CA LEU A 236 -8.70 0.71 -11.06
C LEU A 236 -9.22 0.41 -12.49
N ARG A 237 -10.53 0.60 -12.70
CA ARG A 237 -11.26 0.00 -13.84
C ARG A 237 -10.88 0.65 -15.16
N CYS A 238 -10.71 1.97 -15.21
CA CYS A 238 -10.35 2.70 -16.43
C CYS A 238 -8.91 2.42 -16.90
N SER A 239 -8.01 2.04 -15.98
CA SER A 239 -6.65 1.61 -16.31
C SER A 239 -6.71 0.18 -16.85
N ASP A 240 -6.14 -0.07 -18.03
CA ASP A 240 -6.04 -1.42 -18.53
C ASP A 240 -4.97 -2.23 -17.76
N THR A 241 -5.18 -3.54 -17.72
CA THR A 241 -4.23 -4.48 -17.16
C THR A 241 -4.31 -5.74 -18.01
N ALA A 242 -3.19 -6.15 -18.60
CA ALA A 242 -3.16 -7.18 -19.62
C ALA A 242 -2.53 -8.50 -19.15
N GLU A 243 -2.97 -9.58 -19.78
CA GLU A 243 -2.19 -10.80 -19.98
C GLU A 243 -1.59 -10.74 -21.39
N ILE A 244 -0.28 -10.97 -21.52
CA ILE A 244 0.47 -10.82 -22.79
C ILE A 244 1.33 -12.06 -23.01
N TYR A 245 1.22 -12.67 -24.19
CA TYR A 245 2.04 -13.79 -24.63
C TYR A 245 3.11 -13.34 -25.63
N PHE A 246 4.23 -14.06 -25.60
CA PHE A 246 5.38 -13.85 -26.48
C PHE A 246 5.73 -15.21 -27.09
N ASP A 247 5.51 -15.37 -28.40
CA ASP A 247 5.89 -16.55 -29.18
C ASP A 247 6.95 -16.16 -30.21
N ASN A 248 8.18 -16.62 -29.98
CA ASN A 248 9.35 -16.37 -30.83
C ASN A 248 9.55 -14.89 -31.24
N VAL A 249 9.26 -13.98 -30.33
CA VAL A 249 9.36 -12.53 -30.56
C VAL A 249 10.82 -12.14 -30.73
N ARG A 250 11.17 -11.68 -31.94
CA ARG A 250 12.52 -11.25 -32.30
C ARG A 250 12.70 -9.76 -31.98
N VAL A 251 13.66 -9.44 -31.11
CA VAL A 251 14.10 -8.06 -30.84
C VAL A 251 15.63 -7.99 -30.91
N PRO A 252 16.23 -6.84 -31.25
CA PRO A 252 17.68 -6.71 -31.28
C PRO A 252 18.33 -6.96 -29.92
N TYR A 253 19.51 -7.59 -29.89
CA TYR A 253 20.28 -7.84 -28.66
C TYR A 253 20.65 -6.54 -27.93
N ARG A 254 20.84 -5.44 -28.69
CA ARG A 254 21.06 -4.09 -28.11
C ARG A 254 19.91 -3.59 -27.24
N ASN A 255 18.72 -4.22 -27.28
CA ASN A 255 17.56 -3.82 -26.47
C ASN A 255 17.67 -4.23 -24.99
N ILE A 256 18.74 -4.93 -24.58
CA ILE A 256 19.05 -5.14 -23.16
C ILE A 256 19.37 -3.80 -22.50
N ILE A 257 18.70 -3.51 -21.39
CA ILE A 257 18.96 -2.35 -20.54
C ILE A 257 20.11 -2.70 -19.59
N GLY A 258 21.22 -1.96 -19.68
CA GLY A 258 22.43 -2.19 -18.88
C GLY A 258 23.17 -3.47 -19.28
N GLU A 259 23.76 -4.16 -18.30
CA GLU A 259 24.52 -5.38 -18.54
C GLU A 259 23.62 -6.63 -18.51
N GLU A 260 23.92 -7.60 -19.39
CA GLU A 260 23.23 -8.88 -19.40
C GLU A 260 23.40 -9.62 -18.05
N GLY A 261 22.30 -10.12 -17.49
CA GLY A 261 22.28 -10.84 -16.21
C GLY A 261 22.12 -9.94 -14.97
N LEU A 262 22.23 -8.61 -15.11
CA LEU A 262 22.01 -7.66 -14.01
C LEU A 262 20.55 -7.17 -13.87
N GLY A 263 19.65 -7.55 -14.78
CA GLY A 263 18.26 -7.10 -14.80
C GLY A 263 17.46 -7.37 -13.53
N PHE A 264 17.75 -8.47 -12.82
CA PHE A 264 17.11 -8.72 -11.52
C PHE A 264 17.49 -7.67 -10.47
N MET A 265 18.76 -7.24 -10.43
CA MET A 265 19.25 -6.22 -9.51
C MET A 265 18.67 -4.84 -9.85
N TYR A 266 18.66 -4.47 -11.13
CA TYR A 266 18.00 -3.24 -11.61
C TYR A 266 16.51 -3.23 -11.22
N GLN A 267 15.80 -4.35 -11.36
CA GLN A 267 14.40 -4.47 -10.97
C GLN A 267 14.18 -4.30 -9.45
N MET A 268 15.08 -4.84 -8.61
CA MET A 268 14.97 -4.68 -7.15
C MET A 268 15.18 -3.22 -6.71
N LEU A 269 16.05 -2.48 -7.41
CA LEU A 269 16.26 -1.04 -7.17
C LEU A 269 15.01 -0.25 -7.58
N GLN A 270 14.52 -0.45 -8.80
CA GLN A 270 13.32 0.20 -9.34
C GLN A 270 12.07 -0.01 -8.46
N PHE A 271 11.95 -1.15 -7.78
CA PHE A 271 10.85 -1.38 -6.84
C PHE A 271 10.82 -0.38 -5.67
N GLN A 272 11.91 0.34 -5.36
CA GLN A 272 11.87 1.36 -4.32
C GLN A 272 11.20 2.65 -4.83
N ASP A 273 11.47 3.04 -6.09
CA ASP A 273 10.77 4.15 -6.78
C ASP A 273 9.25 3.88 -6.82
N GLU A 274 8.86 2.69 -7.31
CA GLU A 274 7.47 2.21 -7.38
C GLU A 274 6.74 2.28 -6.03
N ARG A 275 7.41 1.86 -4.95
CA ARG A 275 6.83 1.83 -3.60
C ARG A 275 6.66 3.24 -3.03
N ILE A 276 7.62 4.13 -3.28
CA ILE A 276 7.60 5.51 -2.77
C ILE A 276 6.54 6.33 -3.50
N CYS A 277 6.51 6.33 -4.84
CA CYS A 277 5.53 7.12 -5.59
C CYS A 277 4.08 6.69 -5.28
N ALA A 278 3.81 5.38 -5.25
CA ALA A 278 2.51 4.84 -4.87
C ALA A 278 2.11 5.20 -3.42
N SER A 279 3.07 5.17 -2.48
CA SER A 279 2.83 5.58 -1.08
C SER A 279 2.49 7.07 -0.97
N ILE A 280 3.18 7.95 -1.70
CA ILE A 280 2.93 9.39 -1.71
C ILE A 280 1.52 9.70 -2.25
N SER A 281 1.20 9.15 -3.43
CA SER A 281 -0.10 9.41 -4.08
C SER A 281 -1.27 8.86 -3.24
N THR A 282 -1.13 7.65 -2.68
CA THR A 282 -2.13 7.06 -1.76
C THR A 282 -2.33 7.92 -0.50
N THR A 283 -1.24 8.44 0.07
CA THR A 283 -1.30 9.32 1.24
C THR A 283 -2.10 10.59 0.95
N SER A 284 -1.86 11.24 -0.20
CA SER A 284 -2.63 12.42 -0.61
C SER A 284 -4.11 12.10 -0.87
N GLY A 285 -4.40 10.94 -1.46
CA GLY A 285 -5.77 10.43 -1.60
C GLY A 285 -6.49 10.25 -0.26
N MET A 286 -5.78 9.84 0.80
CA MET A 286 -6.34 9.72 2.15
C MET A 286 -6.63 11.09 2.78
N PHE A 287 -5.76 12.09 2.64
CA PHE A 287 -6.07 13.48 3.06
C PHE A 287 -7.33 13.99 2.37
N ARG A 288 -7.41 13.82 1.05
CA ARG A 288 -8.56 14.24 0.24
C ARG A 288 -9.85 13.56 0.72
N ALA A 289 -9.84 12.24 0.89
CA ALA A 289 -11.01 11.49 1.35
C ALA A 289 -11.50 11.94 2.73
N ILE A 290 -10.58 12.21 3.68
CA ILE A 290 -10.93 12.75 5.00
C ILE A 290 -11.57 14.13 4.86
N GLN A 291 -10.99 15.03 4.05
CA GLN A 291 -11.51 16.38 3.86
C GLN A 291 -12.90 16.40 3.19
N GLU A 292 -13.09 15.66 2.10
CA GLU A 292 -14.40 15.53 1.44
C GLU A 292 -15.45 14.95 2.40
N THR A 293 -15.06 13.98 3.25
CA THR A 293 -15.96 13.41 4.27
C THR A 293 -16.32 14.41 5.37
N ILE A 294 -15.39 15.27 5.79
CA ILE A 294 -15.68 16.38 6.71
C ILE A 294 -16.72 17.32 6.08
N ASP A 295 -16.56 17.67 4.82
CA ASP A 295 -17.46 18.61 4.12
C ASP A 295 -18.84 18.01 3.84
N TYR A 296 -18.92 16.71 3.53
CA TYR A 296 -20.19 15.99 3.49
C TYR A 296 -20.88 15.98 4.88
N CYS A 297 -20.15 15.62 5.94
CA CYS A 297 -20.70 15.57 7.30
C CYS A 297 -21.14 16.95 7.84
N ARG A 298 -20.54 18.05 7.36
CA ARG A 298 -20.99 19.43 7.65
C ARG A 298 -22.34 19.76 7.02
N GLN A 299 -22.65 19.17 5.86
CA GLN A 299 -23.89 19.43 5.11
C GLN A 299 -25.01 18.44 5.44
N ARG A 300 -24.66 17.18 5.75
CA ARG A 300 -25.63 16.12 6.01
C ARG A 300 -26.31 16.33 7.36
N MET A 301 -27.63 16.52 7.36
CA MET A 301 -28.43 16.62 8.58
C MET A 301 -28.88 15.25 9.10
N THR A 302 -28.77 15.03 10.41
CA THR A 302 -29.29 13.87 11.15
C THR A 302 -29.68 14.30 12.56
N PHE A 303 -30.86 13.90 13.05
CA PHE A 303 -31.36 14.30 14.39
C PHE A 303 -31.28 15.83 14.60
N ASP A 304 -31.81 16.57 13.61
CA ASP A 304 -31.91 18.04 13.56
C ASP A 304 -30.60 18.84 13.65
N GLN A 305 -29.45 18.18 13.43
CA GLN A 305 -28.14 18.82 13.41
C GLN A 305 -27.22 18.27 12.30
N PRO A 306 -26.16 19.00 11.89
CA PRO A 306 -25.11 18.47 11.05
C PRO A 306 -24.49 17.19 11.63
N LEU A 307 -24.29 16.17 10.79
CA LEU A 307 -23.73 14.88 11.16
C LEU A 307 -22.35 15.01 11.82
N ILE A 308 -21.56 15.99 11.38
CA ILE A 308 -20.23 16.31 11.93
C ILE A 308 -20.28 16.64 13.44
N ASN A 309 -21.40 17.14 13.97
CA ASN A 309 -21.55 17.44 15.40
C ASN A 309 -21.52 16.20 16.30
N ASN A 310 -21.65 14.99 15.74
CA ASN A 310 -21.45 13.76 16.49
C ASN A 310 -19.98 13.62 16.90
N GLN A 311 -19.70 13.72 18.21
CA GLN A 311 -18.35 13.67 18.78
C GLN A 311 -17.55 12.43 18.34
N TYR A 312 -18.19 11.28 18.14
CA TYR A 312 -17.51 10.08 17.66
C TYR A 312 -16.91 10.27 16.26
N ILE A 313 -17.64 10.95 15.36
CA ILE A 313 -17.21 11.22 13.99
C ILE A 313 -16.02 12.20 14.01
N HIS A 314 -16.11 13.27 14.82
CA HIS A 314 -14.99 14.20 15.04
C HIS A 314 -13.71 13.48 15.51
N PHE A 315 -13.80 12.68 16.58
CA PHE A 315 -12.64 12.00 17.15
C PHE A 315 -12.04 11.01 16.16
N ARG A 316 -12.87 10.22 15.48
CA ARG A 316 -12.39 9.23 14.52
C ARG A 316 -11.74 9.87 13.29
N LEU A 317 -12.27 10.97 12.77
CA LEU A 317 -11.63 11.70 11.67
C LEU A 317 -10.28 12.32 12.12
N ALA A 318 -10.18 12.80 13.36
CA ALA A 318 -8.92 13.31 13.92
C ALA A 318 -7.86 12.22 14.14
N GLU A 319 -8.25 11.01 14.59
CA GLU A 319 -7.37 9.84 14.68
C GLU A 319 -6.80 9.45 13.30
N LEU A 320 -7.69 9.28 12.31
CA LEU A 320 -7.31 8.94 10.94
C LEU A 320 -6.39 10.00 10.33
N GLN A 321 -6.71 11.28 10.54
CA GLN A 321 -5.88 12.39 10.06
C GLN A 321 -4.47 12.38 10.67
N SER A 322 -4.35 11.99 11.95
CA SER A 322 -3.07 11.88 12.64
C SER A 322 -2.21 10.74 12.07
N GLU A 323 -2.82 9.57 11.81
CA GLU A 323 -2.14 8.42 11.19
C GLU A 323 -1.66 8.72 9.76
N VAL A 324 -2.44 9.47 8.98
CA VAL A 324 -2.08 9.90 7.62
C VAL A 324 -0.93 10.91 7.64
N GLU A 325 -0.90 11.84 8.60
CA GLU A 325 0.20 12.80 8.79
C GLU A 325 1.52 12.09 9.18
N CYS A 326 1.45 11.05 10.01
CA CYS A 326 2.60 10.20 10.33
C CYS A 326 3.16 9.49 9.09
N LEU A 327 2.29 8.99 8.20
CA LEU A 327 2.72 8.38 6.94
C LEU A 327 3.29 9.41 5.95
N LYS A 328 2.73 10.62 5.88
CA LYS A 328 3.30 11.74 5.10
C LYS A 328 4.72 12.06 5.54
N SER A 329 4.93 12.18 6.85
CA SER A 329 6.24 12.41 7.46
C SER A 329 7.25 11.30 7.12
N LEU A 330 6.82 10.03 7.12
CA LEU A 330 7.65 8.90 6.69
C LEU A 330 8.00 8.95 5.20
N ASN A 331 7.03 9.25 4.33
CA ASN A 331 7.25 9.40 2.89
C ASN A 331 8.27 10.51 2.59
N TYR A 332 8.13 11.67 3.24
CA TYR A 332 9.03 12.80 3.06
C TYR A 332 10.46 12.47 3.53
N ARG A 333 10.60 11.77 4.67
CA ARG A 333 11.91 11.27 5.12
C ARG A 333 12.52 10.28 4.12
N ALA A 334 11.74 9.36 3.56
CA ALA A 334 12.21 8.42 2.55
C ALA A 334 12.72 9.16 1.31
N VAL A 335 12.05 10.22 0.88
CA VAL A 335 12.48 11.06 -0.26
C VAL A 335 13.76 11.86 0.08
N ASP A 336 13.88 12.44 1.27
CA ASP A 336 15.11 13.12 1.69
C ASP A 336 16.31 12.15 1.70
N GLU A 337 16.16 10.94 2.27
CA GLU A 337 17.20 9.91 2.20
C GLU A 337 17.51 9.50 0.74
N MET A 338 16.50 9.36 -0.12
CA MET A 338 16.67 9.02 -1.54
C MET A 338 17.44 10.09 -2.32
N MET A 339 17.11 11.37 -2.14
CA MET A 339 17.80 12.49 -2.80
C MET A 339 19.25 12.66 -2.35
N ASN A 340 19.57 12.24 -1.13
CA ASN A 340 20.95 12.18 -0.62
C ASN A 340 21.72 10.91 -1.08
N GLY A 341 21.08 10.01 -1.85
CA GLY A 341 21.69 8.79 -2.39
C GLY A 341 21.76 7.62 -1.40
N GLU A 342 21.00 7.66 -0.31
CA GLU A 342 20.96 6.61 0.72
C GLU A 342 20.08 5.42 0.31
N ASN A 343 20.29 4.26 0.94
CA ASN A 343 19.49 3.07 0.66
C ASN A 343 18.12 3.11 1.36
N VAL A 344 17.09 3.52 0.62
CA VAL A 344 15.73 3.70 1.12
C VAL A 344 14.88 2.43 1.17
N THR A 345 15.42 1.24 0.86
CA THR A 345 14.65 -0.03 0.78
C THR A 345 13.84 -0.31 2.06
N TYR A 346 14.40 0.01 3.23
CA TYR A 346 13.73 -0.13 4.51
C TYR A 346 12.53 0.82 4.65
N LEU A 347 12.73 2.12 4.41
CA LEU A 347 11.68 3.13 4.53
C LEU A 347 10.59 2.95 3.47
N ALA A 348 10.97 2.68 2.21
CA ALA A 348 10.05 2.39 1.11
C ALA A 348 9.13 1.19 1.43
N SER A 349 9.68 0.13 2.04
CA SER A 349 8.90 -1.05 2.42
C SER A 349 7.93 -0.76 3.58
N ILE A 350 8.33 0.02 4.59
CA ILE A 350 7.43 0.45 5.68
C ILE A 350 6.35 1.39 5.15
N ALA A 351 6.73 2.38 4.35
CA ALA A 351 5.83 3.35 3.75
C ALA A 351 4.74 2.64 2.94
N LYS A 352 5.12 1.74 2.03
CA LYS A 352 4.18 0.99 1.20
C LYS A 352 3.26 0.07 2.02
N LEU A 353 3.80 -0.63 3.03
CA LEU A 353 3.01 -1.46 3.94
C LEU A 353 1.98 -0.62 4.73
N LYS A 354 2.41 0.51 5.28
CA LYS A 354 1.54 1.40 6.05
C LYS A 354 0.49 2.06 5.16
N ALA A 355 0.85 2.48 3.95
CA ALA A 355 -0.10 3.02 2.95
C ALA A 355 -1.18 2.00 2.57
N GLY A 356 -0.82 0.74 2.26
CA GLY A 356 -1.79 -0.31 1.89
C GLY A 356 -2.73 -0.72 3.04
N ARG A 357 -2.27 -0.66 4.29
CA ARG A 357 -3.11 -0.93 5.47
C ARG A 357 -3.97 0.25 5.86
N LEU A 358 -3.37 1.45 5.95
CA LEU A 358 -4.05 2.66 6.39
C LEU A 358 -5.10 3.13 5.38
N SER A 359 -4.85 3.01 4.07
CA SER A 359 -5.86 3.35 3.04
C SER A 359 -7.12 2.51 3.16
N ARG A 360 -7.00 1.22 3.47
CA ARG A 360 -8.16 0.37 3.75
C ARG A 360 -8.95 0.85 4.97
N GLU A 361 -8.27 1.28 6.04
CA GLU A 361 -8.93 1.76 7.26
C GLU A 361 -9.55 3.16 7.09
N VAL A 362 -8.83 4.10 6.48
CA VAL A 362 -9.27 5.49 6.24
C VAL A 362 -10.46 5.51 5.30
N ILE A 363 -10.38 4.84 4.15
CA ILE A 363 -11.42 4.91 3.12
C ILE A 363 -12.68 4.17 3.57
N ASP A 364 -12.57 3.03 4.24
CA ASP A 364 -13.71 2.30 4.85
C ASP A 364 -14.39 3.16 5.94
N SER A 365 -13.61 3.75 6.85
CA SER A 365 -14.14 4.65 7.89
C SER A 365 -14.81 5.89 7.29
N CYS A 366 -14.27 6.45 6.21
CA CYS A 366 -14.85 7.60 5.52
C CYS A 366 -16.16 7.22 4.81
N LEU A 367 -16.17 6.12 4.05
CA LEU A 367 -17.36 5.57 3.37
C LEU A 367 -18.52 5.37 4.35
N GLN A 368 -18.22 4.82 5.54
CA GLN A 368 -19.21 4.58 6.58
C GLN A 368 -20.02 5.83 6.98
N TYR A 369 -19.43 7.04 6.89
CA TYR A 369 -20.12 8.29 7.22
C TYR A 369 -21.01 8.85 6.10
N TYR A 370 -20.79 8.42 4.84
CA TYR A 370 -21.75 8.66 3.76
C TYR A 370 -23.00 7.76 3.87
N GLY A 371 -22.91 6.66 4.65
CA GLY A 371 -24.00 5.69 4.81
C GLY A 371 -24.37 5.06 3.47
N GLY A 372 -25.67 4.93 3.19
CA GLY A 372 -26.17 4.33 1.94
C GLY A 372 -25.64 5.01 0.66
N MET A 373 -25.40 6.33 0.69
CA MET A 373 -24.82 7.04 -0.46
C MET A 373 -23.36 6.62 -0.73
N GLY A 374 -22.60 6.28 0.31
CA GLY A 374 -21.20 5.85 0.18
C GLY A 374 -21.04 4.50 -0.53
N PHE A 375 -22.12 3.72 -0.61
CA PHE A 375 -22.17 2.42 -1.29
C PHE A 375 -22.57 2.54 -2.78
N THR A 376 -22.62 3.76 -3.33
CA THR A 376 -22.90 4.03 -4.75
C THR A 376 -21.61 4.33 -5.53
N GLU A 377 -21.64 4.14 -6.85
CA GLU A 377 -20.57 4.61 -7.75
C GLU A 377 -20.69 6.10 -8.09
N ASP A 378 -21.81 6.74 -7.71
CA ASP A 378 -22.10 8.17 -7.92
C ASP A 378 -21.21 9.07 -7.06
N LEU A 379 -20.64 8.54 -5.99
CA LEU A 379 -19.70 9.25 -5.11
C LEU A 379 -18.29 8.68 -5.22
N LEU A 380 -17.30 9.58 -5.24
CA LEU A 380 -15.88 9.23 -5.29
C LEU A 380 -15.45 8.28 -4.16
N ILE A 381 -16.10 8.33 -2.98
CA ILE A 381 -15.74 7.48 -1.85
C ILE A 381 -16.01 5.98 -2.10
N GLY A 382 -17.09 5.62 -2.80
CA GLY A 382 -17.39 4.23 -3.16
C GLY A 382 -16.38 3.69 -4.17
N ARG A 383 -16.01 4.53 -5.14
CA ARG A 383 -14.93 4.27 -6.10
C ARG A 383 -13.56 4.14 -5.43
N ALA A 384 -13.24 5.03 -4.49
CA ALA A 384 -12.00 5.00 -3.74
C ALA A 384 -11.87 3.70 -2.92
N TYR A 385 -12.97 3.18 -2.36
CA TYR A 385 -12.98 1.93 -1.60
C TYR A 385 -12.52 0.73 -2.44
N ARG A 386 -13.08 0.55 -3.64
CA ARG A 386 -12.66 -0.54 -4.55
C ARG A 386 -11.25 -0.34 -5.11
N ASP A 387 -10.85 0.90 -5.39
CA ASP A 387 -9.57 1.21 -6.02
C ASP A 387 -8.39 1.05 -5.04
N ASN A 388 -8.50 1.56 -3.82
CA ASN A 388 -7.43 1.49 -2.81
C ASN A 388 -7.12 0.05 -2.38
N ARG A 389 -8.02 -0.91 -2.58
CA ARG A 389 -7.79 -2.33 -2.26
C ARG A 389 -6.55 -2.89 -2.95
N ALA A 390 -6.17 -2.35 -4.12
CA ALA A 390 -4.97 -2.75 -4.86
C ALA A 390 -3.65 -2.43 -4.14
N MET A 391 -3.61 -1.42 -3.26
CA MET A 391 -2.37 -0.94 -2.63
C MET A 391 -1.76 -1.96 -1.64
N SER A 392 -2.55 -2.87 -1.08
CA SER A 392 -2.03 -4.02 -0.30
C SER A 392 -1.58 -5.21 -1.17
N ILE A 393 -1.65 -5.13 -2.51
CA ILE A 393 -1.38 -6.25 -3.44
C ILE A 393 -0.27 -5.88 -4.45
N ALA A 394 -0.47 -4.84 -5.25
CA ALA A 394 0.49 -4.36 -6.25
C ALA A 394 1.76 -3.79 -5.57
N GLY A 395 2.89 -3.68 -6.29
CA GLY A 395 4.18 -3.27 -5.69
C GLY A 395 4.80 -4.26 -4.68
N GLY A 396 4.27 -5.49 -4.62
CA GLY A 396 4.58 -6.52 -3.63
C GLY A 396 3.65 -6.44 -2.42
N THR A 397 3.06 -7.57 -2.02
CA THR A 397 1.97 -7.60 -1.01
C THR A 397 2.43 -7.14 0.38
N ASP A 398 1.48 -6.88 1.29
CA ASP A 398 1.75 -6.61 2.72
C ASP A 398 2.76 -7.61 3.32
N GLU A 399 2.65 -8.89 2.98
CA GLU A 399 3.51 -9.98 3.46
C GLU A 399 4.93 -9.88 2.90
N ILE A 400 5.08 -9.45 1.64
CA ILE A 400 6.40 -9.22 1.03
C ILE A 400 7.07 -7.99 1.64
N MET A 401 6.32 -6.92 1.94
CA MET A 401 6.88 -5.79 2.67
C MET A 401 7.33 -6.20 4.08
N LEU A 402 6.51 -6.96 4.81
CA LEU A 402 6.88 -7.52 6.11
C LEU A 402 8.14 -8.39 6.02
N GLY A 403 8.24 -9.28 5.01
CA GLY A 403 9.42 -10.11 4.78
C GLY A 403 10.69 -9.27 4.56
N ILE A 404 10.63 -8.22 3.74
CA ILE A 404 11.76 -7.30 3.50
C ILE A 404 12.14 -6.56 4.79
N ILE A 405 11.16 -6.02 5.53
CA ILE A 405 11.37 -5.32 6.80
C ILE A 405 12.05 -6.25 7.82
N CYS A 406 11.51 -7.45 8.02
CA CYS A 406 12.07 -8.44 8.94
C CYS A 406 13.51 -8.85 8.55
N ASN A 407 13.76 -9.10 7.26
CA ASN A 407 15.10 -9.44 6.78
C ASN A 407 16.09 -8.29 7.06
N LEU A 408 15.73 -7.04 6.75
CA LEU A 408 16.59 -5.89 7.01
C LEU A 408 16.81 -5.64 8.50
N MET A 409 15.81 -5.87 9.37
CA MET A 409 15.95 -5.79 10.82
C MET A 409 16.92 -6.85 11.38
N VAL A 410 16.89 -8.08 10.86
CA VAL A 410 17.75 -9.18 11.31
C VAL A 410 19.17 -9.10 10.74
N SER A 411 19.32 -8.76 9.46
CA SER A 411 20.64 -8.59 8.82
C SER A 411 21.40 -7.40 9.40
N ASN A 412 20.72 -6.31 9.75
CA ASN A 412 21.32 -5.17 10.43
C ASN A 412 21.48 -5.42 11.95
N ASN A 413 22.40 -6.31 12.32
CA ASN A 413 22.88 -6.53 13.70
C ASN A 413 23.45 -5.27 14.41
N ASN A 414 23.43 -4.10 13.76
CA ASN A 414 23.80 -2.80 14.31
C ASN A 414 22.61 -1.82 14.47
N PHE A 415 21.34 -2.24 14.32
CA PHE A 415 20.17 -1.35 14.52
C PHE A 415 20.19 -0.57 15.84
N ASN A 416 20.75 -1.17 16.91
CA ASN A 416 20.92 -0.51 18.22
C ASN A 416 22.20 0.34 18.38
N LYS A 417 23.17 0.32 17.45
CA LYS A 417 24.38 1.16 17.55
C LYS A 417 24.19 2.56 17.00
N ASN A 418 23.34 2.74 15.98
CA ASN A 418 23.16 4.06 15.34
C ASN A 418 22.36 5.06 16.20
N TYR A 419 21.76 4.63 17.32
CA TYR A 419 21.24 5.52 18.37
C TYR A 419 22.34 6.08 19.30
N HIS A 420 23.60 5.66 19.12
CA HIS A 420 24.78 6.28 19.73
C HIS A 420 25.69 6.84 18.64
N TYR A 421 25.38 8.07 18.24
CA TYR A 421 26.16 8.85 17.27
C TYR A 421 27.61 9.02 17.73
N HIS A 422 28.55 8.45 16.98
CA HIS A 422 29.98 8.68 17.14
C HIS A 422 30.50 9.35 15.86
N PRO A 423 31.05 10.58 15.91
CA PRO A 423 31.48 11.28 14.71
C PRO A 423 32.82 10.74 14.19
N LYS A 424 32.99 10.82 12.85
CA LYS A 424 34.17 10.43 12.01
C LYS A 424 34.22 8.94 11.65
N ASN A 425 34.26 8.53 10.38
CA ASN A 425 35.12 9.02 9.29
C ASN A 425 34.43 8.98 7.92
N ASN A 426 34.79 9.92 7.04
CA ASN A 426 34.56 9.79 5.61
C ASN A 426 35.45 8.67 5.06
N ASN A 427 34.86 7.53 4.73
CA ASN A 427 35.41 6.61 3.73
C ASN A 427 34.25 6.17 2.83
N ILE A 428 34.47 6.29 1.53
CA ILE A 428 33.51 5.91 0.49
C ILE A 428 33.18 4.42 0.66
N MET A 429 31.89 4.09 0.81
CA MET A 429 31.43 2.70 0.74
C MET A 429 31.75 2.15 -0.65
N ASP A 430 32.54 1.08 -0.70
CA ASP A 430 32.86 0.37 -1.92
C ASP A 430 31.57 -0.22 -2.54
N ARG A 431 31.27 0.17 -3.78
CA ARG A 431 30.08 -0.24 -4.53
C ARG A 431 29.96 -1.76 -4.68
N ASN A 432 31.07 -2.50 -4.56
CA ASN A 432 31.09 -3.96 -4.65
C ASN A 432 30.29 -4.66 -3.52
N ASN A 433 30.11 -4.03 -2.36
CA ASN A 433 29.45 -4.66 -1.20
C ASN A 433 27.90 -4.68 -1.29
N LEU A 434 27.31 -3.83 -2.14
CA LEU A 434 25.86 -3.84 -2.44
C LEU A 434 25.42 -5.13 -3.13
N HIS A 435 26.30 -5.73 -3.94
CA HIS A 435 25.99 -6.93 -4.72
C HIS A 435 25.75 -8.15 -3.81
N GLU A 436 26.62 -8.39 -2.84
CA GLU A 436 26.48 -9.53 -1.91
C GLU A 436 25.27 -9.38 -1.01
N GLN A 437 25.00 -8.18 -0.49
CA GLN A 437 23.81 -7.91 0.31
C GLN A 437 22.52 -8.21 -0.47
N MET A 438 22.36 -7.68 -1.69
CA MET A 438 21.16 -7.92 -2.49
C MET A 438 20.97 -9.39 -2.89
N ILE A 439 22.05 -10.14 -3.14
CA ILE A 439 21.97 -11.59 -3.41
C ILE A 439 21.54 -12.36 -2.16
N GLN A 440 22.04 -11.99 -0.98
CA GLN A 440 21.70 -12.65 0.28
C GLN A 440 20.21 -12.49 0.63
N TYR A 441 19.59 -11.36 0.30
CA TYR A 441 18.16 -11.11 0.54
C TYR A 441 17.22 -12.00 -0.29
N GLY A 442 17.66 -12.50 -1.45
CA GLY A 442 16.88 -13.48 -2.23
C GLY A 442 16.87 -14.90 -1.66
N HIS A 443 17.90 -15.28 -0.89
CA HIS A 443 18.10 -16.67 -0.45
C HIS A 443 17.29 -17.08 0.79
N HIS A 444 16.90 -16.14 1.65
CA HIS A 444 16.34 -16.49 2.97
C HIS A 444 14.80 -16.56 3.05
N ALA A 445 14.07 -15.95 2.10
CA ALA A 445 12.61 -15.87 2.17
C ALA A 445 11.88 -17.21 1.97
N ASN A 446 12.48 -18.19 1.28
CA ASN A 446 11.72 -19.35 0.74
C ASN A 446 12.15 -20.74 1.24
N LYS A 447 13.19 -20.88 2.09
CA LYS A 447 13.70 -22.20 2.50
C LYS A 447 13.19 -22.73 3.84
N HIS A 448 12.71 -21.88 4.75
CA HIS A 448 12.35 -22.30 6.11
C HIS A 448 10.85 -22.44 6.42
N GLU A 449 9.94 -21.93 5.58
CA GLU A 449 8.50 -22.18 5.76
C GLU A 449 8.00 -23.42 5.00
N PHE A 450 8.54 -23.73 3.82
CA PHE A 450 8.07 -24.87 3.02
C PHE A 450 8.33 -26.24 3.66
N ASP A 451 9.43 -26.40 4.40
CA ASP A 451 9.77 -27.67 5.06
C ASP A 451 8.93 -27.92 6.33
N ARG A 452 8.37 -26.89 6.97
CA ARG A 452 7.52 -27.05 8.17
C ARG A 452 6.14 -27.61 7.85
N LEU A 453 5.66 -27.46 6.62
CA LEU A 453 4.34 -27.93 6.18
C LEU A 453 4.33 -29.39 5.69
N LYS A 454 5.48 -30.10 5.71
CA LYS A 454 5.59 -31.48 5.17
C LYS A 454 5.87 -32.59 6.20
N ASN A 455 6.16 -32.28 7.47
CA ASN A 455 6.40 -33.32 8.49
C ASN A 455 6.05 -32.84 9.92
N PRO A 456 4.90 -33.23 10.50
CA PRO A 456 4.50 -32.79 11.84
C PRO A 456 5.17 -33.56 13.01
N LEU A 457 6.05 -34.53 12.73
CA LEU A 457 6.67 -35.38 13.76
C LEU A 457 8.14 -35.74 13.45
N LYS A 458 9.08 -34.81 13.73
CA LYS A 458 10.47 -35.06 14.19
C LYS A 458 11.32 -33.77 14.20
N SER A 459 11.59 -33.21 15.38
CA SER A 459 12.85 -32.51 15.68
C SER A 459 12.96 -32.18 17.17
N THR A 460 13.88 -32.83 17.89
CA THR A 460 14.30 -32.44 19.24
C THR A 460 15.80 -32.67 19.36
N PHE A 461 16.58 -31.59 19.61
CA PHE A 461 18.05 -31.55 19.73
C PHE A 461 18.78 -31.97 18.42
N ILE A 462 19.97 -31.50 18.03
CA ILE A 462 21.17 -30.93 18.66
C ILE A 462 21.67 -29.78 17.73
N HIS A 463 22.40 -28.71 18.08
CA HIS A 463 23.33 -28.36 19.16
C HIS A 463 23.18 -26.86 19.56
N GLY A 464 23.97 -26.40 20.55
CA GLY A 464 24.40 -25.00 20.71
C GLY A 464 25.88 -24.97 21.18
N PRO A 465 26.62 -23.84 21.04
CA PRO A 465 28.01 -23.76 21.49
C PRO A 465 28.15 -23.09 22.86
N SER A 466 28.80 -23.75 23.81
CA SER A 466 29.80 -23.14 24.70
C SER A 466 30.43 -24.17 25.64
N SER A 467 31.70 -23.96 25.95
CA SER A 467 32.43 -24.67 26.98
C SER A 467 31.92 -24.30 28.37
N ILE A 468 31.83 -25.28 29.29
CA ILE A 468 32.49 -25.31 30.62
C ILE A 468 31.94 -26.47 31.48
N ARG A 469 32.88 -27.31 31.91
CA ARG A 469 32.93 -28.21 33.11
C ARG A 469 31.68 -28.97 33.58
N GLN A 470 31.85 -30.29 33.67
CA GLN A 470 31.00 -31.21 34.43
C GLN A 470 31.11 -30.98 35.95
N SER A 471 29.99 -31.18 36.68
CA SER A 471 30.00 -31.84 37.99
C SER A 471 28.60 -32.37 38.37
N ASN A 472 28.56 -33.66 38.69
CA ASN A 472 27.53 -34.49 39.33
C ASN A 472 26.32 -33.79 40.01
N TYR A 473 25.10 -34.30 39.80
CA TYR A 473 24.45 -35.32 40.65
C TYR A 473 23.13 -35.78 40.01
N GLY A 474 22.67 -37.01 40.31
CA GLY A 474 21.51 -37.63 39.66
C GLY A 474 20.18 -37.52 40.43
N GLY A 475 19.07 -37.71 39.71
CA GLY A 475 17.71 -37.81 40.25
C GLY A 475 16.69 -38.12 39.14
N HIS A 476 15.81 -39.10 39.34
CA HIS A 476 14.91 -39.64 38.30
C HIS A 476 13.60 -38.81 38.18
N PRO A 477 12.98 -38.68 37.00
CA PRO A 477 11.90 -37.70 36.80
C PRO A 477 10.49 -38.29 37.05
N LEU A 478 9.83 -37.83 38.12
CA LEU A 478 8.38 -38.00 38.31
C LEU A 478 7.65 -36.73 38.81
N GLU A 479 8.33 -35.75 39.41
CA GLU A 479 7.70 -34.51 39.92
C GLU A 479 7.42 -33.42 38.86
N GLN A 480 7.90 -33.56 37.63
CA GLN A 480 7.68 -32.54 36.58
C GLN A 480 6.40 -32.71 35.77
N MET A 481 5.73 -33.87 35.80
CA MET A 481 4.52 -34.09 34.99
C MET A 481 3.22 -33.51 35.58
N GLU A 482 3.13 -33.29 36.90
CA GLU A 482 1.93 -32.65 37.48
C GLU A 482 1.93 -31.12 37.31
N LYS A 483 3.11 -30.47 37.35
CA LYS A 483 3.20 -29.00 37.18
C LYS A 483 2.86 -28.52 35.76
N THR A 484 2.95 -29.38 34.75
CA THR A 484 2.53 -29.05 33.37
C THR A 484 1.05 -29.32 33.09
N ARG A 485 0.32 -29.98 34.01
CA ARG A 485 -1.13 -30.22 33.86
C ARG A 485 -1.95 -29.01 34.34
N LEU A 486 -1.61 -28.46 35.50
CA LEU A 486 -2.29 -27.29 36.08
C LEU A 486 -2.15 -26.03 35.22
N ALA A 487 -0.97 -25.78 34.62
CA ALA A 487 -0.72 -24.64 33.76
C ALA A 487 -1.45 -24.66 32.39
N ARG A 488 -2.21 -25.73 32.08
CA ARG A 488 -3.01 -25.84 30.84
C ARG A 488 -4.52 -25.70 31.04
N GLU A 489 -4.99 -25.67 32.29
CA GLU A 489 -6.40 -25.39 32.60
C GLU A 489 -6.60 -23.89 32.90
N GLU A 490 -5.66 -23.21 33.58
CA GLU A 490 -5.74 -21.76 33.88
C GLU A 490 -5.73 -20.83 32.65
N TYR A 491 -5.24 -21.28 31.50
CA TYR A 491 -5.17 -20.46 30.28
C TYR A 491 -6.42 -20.51 29.40
N ARG A 492 -7.46 -21.29 29.78
CA ARG A 492 -8.72 -21.38 29.04
C ARG A 492 -9.84 -20.49 29.58
N ASP A 493 -9.76 -20.09 30.86
CA ASP A 493 -10.79 -19.29 31.53
C ASP A 493 -10.51 -17.77 31.48
N LEU A 494 -9.37 -17.33 30.93
CA LEU A 494 -8.98 -15.91 30.84
C LEU A 494 -9.42 -15.17 29.56
N GLN A 495 -10.26 -15.77 28.71
CA GLN A 495 -10.91 -15.07 27.58
C GLN A 495 -12.44 -14.97 27.66
N ILE A 496 -13.07 -15.42 28.75
CA ILE A 496 -14.52 -15.23 28.99
C ILE A 496 -14.75 -14.51 30.33
N LEU A 497 -14.05 -13.39 30.56
CA LEU A 497 -14.22 -12.55 31.76
C LEU A 497 -13.80 -11.07 31.56
N ARG A 498 -14.17 -10.48 30.40
CA ARG A 498 -14.06 -9.02 30.16
C ARG A 498 -15.32 -8.36 29.58
N SER A 499 -16.46 -9.02 29.74
CA SER A 499 -17.79 -8.40 29.67
C SER A 499 -18.65 -8.97 30.81
N VAL A 500 -19.67 -8.22 31.23
CA VAL A 500 -20.54 -8.51 32.40
C VAL A 500 -19.84 -8.35 33.78
N GLN A 501 -19.55 -7.09 34.14
CA GLN A 501 -19.78 -6.65 35.53
C GLN A 501 -21.06 -5.81 35.54
N GLY A 502 -22.16 -6.42 35.94
CA GLY A 502 -23.47 -5.78 36.04
C GLY A 502 -24.57 -6.81 36.34
N ILE A 503 -25.19 -6.66 37.51
CA ILE A 503 -26.37 -7.40 38.00
C ILE A 503 -26.08 -8.85 38.48
N GLN A 504 -26.23 -9.05 39.80
CA GLN A 504 -26.41 -10.37 40.41
C GLN A 504 -27.91 -10.74 40.42
N ALA A 505 -28.22 -11.97 39.99
CA ALA A 505 -29.09 -13.01 40.60
C ALA A 505 -30.33 -12.60 41.45
N PRO A 506 -31.44 -13.38 41.47
CA PRO A 506 -31.38 -14.85 41.50
C PRO A 506 -32.39 -15.62 40.63
N LEU A 507 -31.90 -16.69 39.99
CA LEU A 507 -32.72 -17.80 39.51
C LEU A 507 -32.42 -19.05 40.35
N ARG A 508 -33.45 -19.51 41.08
CA ARG A 508 -33.49 -20.79 41.79
C ARG A 508 -34.81 -21.47 41.43
N GLN A 509 -34.82 -22.40 40.48
CA GLN A 509 -35.76 -23.53 40.37
C GLN A 509 -35.51 -24.34 39.09
N LEU A 510 -36.09 -25.55 39.05
CA LEU A 510 -36.17 -26.48 37.90
C LEU A 510 -34.89 -27.27 37.54
N SER A 511 -34.31 -27.91 38.55
CA SER A 511 -33.73 -29.25 38.35
C SER A 511 -34.79 -30.32 38.63
N GLU A 512 -35.70 -30.62 37.70
CA GLU A 512 -36.53 -31.84 37.77
C GLU A 512 -37.33 -32.12 36.47
N ARG A 513 -36.88 -33.12 35.69
CA ARG A 513 -37.66 -34.21 35.05
C ARG A 513 -36.86 -34.88 33.93
N LYS A 514 -36.50 -36.15 34.16
CA LYS A 514 -36.02 -37.10 33.14
C LYS A 514 -37.17 -38.00 32.66
N ALA A 515 -36.93 -38.68 31.53
CA ALA A 515 -37.77 -39.70 30.87
C ALA A 515 -38.98 -39.15 30.07
N ALA A 516 -39.27 -39.59 28.84
CA ALA A 516 -39.10 -40.95 28.31
C ALA A 516 -38.93 -41.02 26.76
N SER A 517 -38.45 -42.20 26.28
CA SER A 517 -38.70 -42.86 24.97
C SER A 517 -38.64 -42.05 23.65
N ASN A 518 -37.71 -42.27 22.72
CA ASN A 518 -37.43 -43.44 21.82
C ASN A 518 -38.04 -43.32 20.41
N VAL A 519 -37.38 -43.97 19.42
CA VAL A 519 -37.73 -44.09 17.98
C VAL A 519 -37.45 -42.80 17.15
N GLY A 520 -36.82 -42.81 15.97
CA GLY A 520 -36.29 -43.90 15.12
C GLY A 520 -35.16 -43.45 14.17
N ARG A 521 -34.70 -44.34 13.26
CA ARG A 521 -33.43 -44.22 12.51
C ARG A 521 -33.55 -43.65 11.08
N LEU A 522 -32.56 -42.83 10.67
CA LEU A 522 -31.86 -42.78 9.35
C LEU A 522 -32.66 -42.46 8.06
N PRO A 523 -32.02 -42.16 6.89
CA PRO A 523 -30.59 -41.91 6.59
C PRO A 523 -30.28 -40.61 5.78
N PHE A 524 -28.98 -40.38 5.55
CA PHE A 524 -28.39 -39.50 4.53
C PHE A 524 -28.92 -39.74 3.10
N LEU A 525 -28.97 -38.66 2.29
CA LEU A 525 -28.72 -38.72 0.83
C LEU A 525 -28.05 -37.43 0.32
N ARG A 526 -27.13 -37.57 -0.65
CA ARG A 526 -26.53 -36.47 -1.44
C ARG A 526 -27.31 -36.34 -2.76
N SER A 527 -27.44 -35.13 -3.31
CA SER A 527 -26.85 -34.71 -4.61
C SER A 527 -27.62 -33.61 -5.37
N SER A 528 -26.84 -32.76 -6.05
CA SER A 528 -27.10 -32.08 -7.34
C SER A 528 -28.38 -31.26 -7.60
N ASN A 529 -28.15 -29.95 -7.79
CA ASN A 529 -28.48 -29.13 -8.97
C ASN A 529 -29.86 -29.19 -9.65
N LEU A 530 -30.39 -27.96 -9.84
CA LEU A 530 -30.84 -27.33 -11.10
C LEU A 530 -32.32 -26.85 -11.17
N MET A 531 -32.44 -25.60 -11.63
CA MET A 531 -33.54 -24.95 -12.36
C MET A 531 -34.88 -24.59 -11.68
N SER A 532 -35.15 -23.28 -11.75
CA SER A 532 -36.42 -22.58 -11.97
C SER A 532 -37.72 -23.39 -12.17
N ASP A 533 -38.74 -23.07 -11.38
CA ASP A 533 -39.93 -22.28 -11.81
C ASP A 533 -40.99 -22.31 -10.70
N VAL A 534 -41.70 -21.19 -10.46
CA VAL A 534 -43.10 -21.13 -10.01
C VAL A 534 -43.59 -19.67 -9.90
N LEU A 535 -44.58 -19.35 -10.74
CA LEU A 535 -45.62 -18.31 -10.61
C LEU A 535 -45.23 -16.82 -10.64
N MET A 536 -45.40 -16.24 -11.83
CA MET A 536 -46.20 -15.01 -11.94
C MET A 536 -47.66 -15.29 -11.56
N GLY A 537 -48.30 -14.33 -10.92
CA GLY A 537 -49.75 -14.30 -10.69
C GLY A 537 -50.20 -12.86 -10.49
N HIS A 538 -50.83 -12.28 -11.51
CA HIS A 538 -51.60 -11.04 -11.33
C HIS A 538 -52.87 -11.35 -10.55
N ASP A 539 -53.22 -10.49 -9.60
CA ASP A 539 -54.61 -10.12 -9.35
C ASP A 539 -54.67 -8.71 -8.76
N GLU A 540 -55.68 -7.96 -9.16
CA GLU A 540 -55.86 -6.56 -8.79
C GLU A 540 -56.43 -6.44 -7.36
N LEU A 541 -55.90 -5.54 -6.54
CA LEU A 541 -56.62 -5.03 -5.37
C LEU A 541 -56.47 -3.52 -5.24
N ILE A 542 -57.64 -2.87 -5.29
CA ILE A 542 -57.87 -1.43 -5.38
C ILE A 542 -57.36 -0.71 -4.12
N MET A 543 -56.61 0.39 -4.32
CA MET A 543 -56.33 1.39 -3.28
C MET A 543 -57.58 2.26 -3.05
N PRO A 544 -58.09 2.40 -1.81
CA PRO A 544 -59.01 3.47 -1.46
C PRO A 544 -58.22 4.67 -0.93
N GLU A 545 -58.33 5.83 -1.60
CA GLU A 545 -57.97 7.11 -1.01
C GLU A 545 -59.04 7.58 0.00
N ASN A 546 -58.62 8.45 0.92
CA ASN A 546 -59.45 9.33 1.77
C ASN A 546 -60.32 8.68 2.87
N ILE A 547 -59.75 8.62 4.09
CA ILE A 547 -60.46 9.03 5.32
C ILE A 547 -59.55 9.98 6.10
N PHE A 548 -60.00 11.23 6.26
CA PHE A 548 -59.44 12.20 7.22
C PHE A 548 -60.15 12.06 8.59
N ASP A 549 -59.54 12.65 9.62
CA ASP A 549 -60.06 12.89 10.98
C ASP A 549 -60.24 11.68 11.92
N GLN A 550 -59.27 11.46 12.82
CA GLN A 550 -59.42 11.80 14.25
C GLN A 550 -58.08 11.69 15.04
N PRO A 551 -57.94 12.37 16.21
CA PRO A 551 -56.64 12.57 16.88
C PRO A 551 -56.36 11.65 18.08
N ASN A 552 -55.07 11.47 18.36
CA ASN A 552 -54.46 11.08 19.65
C ASN A 552 -54.98 9.83 20.40
N GLU A 553 -54.20 8.75 20.34
CA GLU A 553 -53.92 7.94 21.54
C GLU A 553 -52.40 7.79 21.73
N TYR A 554 -51.90 8.22 22.89
CA TYR A 554 -50.51 8.04 23.30
C TYR A 554 -50.32 6.63 23.85
N CYS A 555 -49.38 5.87 23.29
CA CYS A 555 -48.91 4.64 23.94
C CYS A 555 -47.87 5.01 25.01
N GLU A 556 -48.30 5.23 26.25
CA GLU A 556 -47.42 5.46 27.39
C GLU A 556 -46.56 4.23 27.70
N VAL A 557 -45.27 4.32 27.42
CA VAL A 557 -44.28 3.35 27.95
C VAL A 557 -43.90 3.79 29.36
N ASN A 558 -44.35 3.02 30.36
CA ASN A 558 -44.04 3.24 31.77
C ASN A 558 -42.52 3.32 32.02
N LEU A 559 -42.01 4.51 32.33
CA LEU A 559 -40.65 4.72 32.83
C LEU A 559 -40.62 4.66 34.37
N PRO A 560 -39.63 3.97 34.98
CA PRO A 560 -39.56 3.84 36.44
C PRO A 560 -39.16 5.16 37.14
N PRO A 561 -39.47 5.34 38.45
CA PRO A 561 -39.54 6.65 39.11
C PRO A 561 -38.22 7.39 39.42
N HIS A 562 -37.15 7.19 38.65
CA HIS A 562 -35.83 7.78 38.88
C HIS A 562 -35.26 8.61 37.71
N MET A 563 -36.05 8.90 36.67
CA MET A 563 -35.63 9.73 35.53
C MET A 563 -36.54 10.94 35.26
N VAL A 564 -37.02 11.62 36.32
CA VAL A 564 -37.70 12.94 36.21
C VAL A 564 -37.18 13.92 37.27
N MET A 565 -36.03 14.55 36.99
CA MET A 565 -35.50 15.80 37.57
C MET A 565 -34.28 16.18 36.69
N GLU A 566 -33.99 17.43 36.34
CA GLU A 566 -34.70 18.69 36.59
C GLU A 566 -34.30 19.68 35.46
N ARG A 567 -35.27 20.42 34.90
CA ARG A 567 -34.99 21.44 33.85
C ARG A 567 -35.51 22.80 34.32
N LYS A 568 -34.66 23.56 35.03
CA LYS A 568 -34.90 24.97 35.43
C LYS A 568 -33.57 25.64 35.81
N LEU A 569 -33.52 26.97 35.65
CA LEU A 569 -32.39 27.88 35.89
C LEU A 569 -31.25 27.74 34.84
N ASN A 570 -30.77 28.81 34.17
CA ASN A 570 -30.99 30.25 34.36
C ASN A 570 -31.38 30.97 33.06
N ILE A 571 -32.33 31.90 33.20
CA ILE A 571 -32.34 33.17 32.44
C ILE A 571 -32.00 34.24 33.47
N LEU A 572 -30.80 34.82 33.35
CA LEU A 572 -30.42 36.19 33.73
C LEU A 572 -28.98 36.44 33.27
#